data_AF-A0A397U1X3-F1
#
_entry.id   AF-A0A397U1X3-F1
#
_cell.length_a   1.000
_cell.length_b   1.000
_cell.length_c   1.000
_cell.angle_alpha   90.00
_cell.angle_beta   90.00
_cell.angle_gamma   90.00
#
_symmetry.space_group_name_H-M   'P 1'
#
loop_
_entity.id
_entity.type
_entity.pdbx_description
1 polymer ?
#
loop_
_entity_poly.entity_id
_entity_poly.type
_entity_poly.pdbx_seq_one_letter_code
_entity_poly.pdbx_strand_id
1 'polypeptide(L)'
;MSNFTEQPEPFIEKISILHEESIIIGFNLTKYMIRDIILNIPVSTYALITDSNIASIYLENLSNQFKNLASKLSLSKGNNTVPQRFISYAIPPGEQSKSSDTKADIEDFLLSQACTRDTCIIAFGGGVIRDLVGFVAATFMRGVPFVQVTTTLLAMVDSSIGGKTAVDTPHGKNLIGAFWQPKRIYIDIIYLESLPERQFINGMAEVIKTAAIWKESDFVILENKVASIRDAVLNPKKDIPFQGATLETRTPSQSLLLSVIRSSAEFKAYVVTHDEKESGLRGLLNLEAELARSLGHLNQVAIGRLVRCLESYGLPISLDDKNIRKFVGNRRCPVDKLMEIMKVDKKNIGDKKRIVILSGIGKTLEQKATFVADSAIRKVLSPAVSIIPVNSSSNVPKHITMTTPGSKSISNRVLVLSALGIGTCRLKGLLHSDDTQVMLVALQNLGGAKFEWEDSGETLVVTGGGGNLKVPDKEIYLGNAGTAARFLTTVCTLVSAETKTETRNNTIITGNARMKQRPIGHLVDALRKNGSKINYLENEG
;
A
#
# COMPACT_ATOMS: atom_id res chain seq x y z
N MET A 1 32.77 10.46 28.84
CA MET A 1 31.37 10.32 29.28
C MET A 1 30.49 10.63 28.10
N SER A 2 30.07 9.62 27.34
CA SER A 2 29.09 9.79 26.26
C SER A 2 27.72 9.97 26.89
N ASN A 3 27.10 11.13 26.71
CA ASN A 3 25.71 11.39 27.08
C ASN A 3 24.80 10.40 26.33
N PHE A 4 24.50 9.25 26.92
CA PHE A 4 23.34 8.46 26.51
C PHE A 4 22.12 9.32 26.83
N THR A 5 21.58 10.00 25.83
CA THR A 5 20.26 10.62 25.95
C THR A 5 19.27 9.51 26.28
N GLU A 6 18.65 9.59 27.45
CA GLU A 6 17.65 8.59 27.84
C GLU A 6 16.49 8.64 26.84
N GLN A 7 16.05 7.48 26.34
CA GLN A 7 14.92 7.41 25.41
C GLN A 7 13.69 8.06 26.05
N PRO A 8 13.08 9.09 25.41
CA PRO A 8 11.91 9.75 25.94
C PRO A 8 10.70 8.80 25.94
N GLU A 9 9.70 9.12 26.75
CA GLU A 9 8.42 8.41 26.72
C GLU A 9 7.74 8.68 25.36
N PRO A 10 7.47 7.65 24.54
CA PRO A 10 6.97 7.86 23.19
C PRO A 10 5.50 8.27 23.21
N PHE A 11 5.13 9.17 22.30
CA PHE A 11 3.74 9.40 21.94
C PHE A 11 3.21 8.19 21.18
N ILE A 12 2.30 7.47 21.83
CA ILE A 12 1.64 6.29 21.28
C ILE A 12 0.23 6.62 20.82
N GLU A 13 -0.19 5.94 19.76
CA GLU A 13 -1.57 5.88 19.35
C GLU A 13 -2.06 4.44 19.51
N LYS A 14 -3.33 4.28 19.89
CA LYS A 14 -3.94 2.97 20.09
C LYS A 14 -5.09 2.77 19.13
N ILE A 15 -5.23 1.56 18.63
CA ILE A 15 -6.33 1.15 17.76
C ILE A 15 -7.08 0.01 18.44
N SER A 16 -8.41 0.14 18.53
CA SER A 16 -9.26 -0.90 19.10
C SER A 16 -9.53 -2.00 18.09
N ILE A 17 -9.41 -3.25 18.52
CA ILE A 17 -9.80 -4.46 17.79
C ILE A 17 -10.47 -5.41 18.77
N LEU A 18 -11.63 -5.96 18.39
CA LEU A 18 -12.43 -6.84 19.26
C LEU A 18 -12.72 -6.19 20.63
N HIS A 19 -12.98 -4.88 20.61
CA HIS A 19 -13.29 -4.04 21.78
C HIS A 19 -12.14 -3.84 22.78
N GLU A 20 -10.91 -4.21 22.42
CA GLU A 20 -9.70 -3.97 23.22
C GLU A 20 -8.71 -3.06 22.47
N GLU A 21 -8.05 -2.14 23.18
CA GLU A 21 -6.96 -1.32 22.64
C GLU A 21 -5.64 -2.11 22.55
N SER A 22 -5.63 -3.22 21.81
CA SER A 22 -4.48 -4.14 21.75
C SER A 22 -3.45 -3.76 20.70
N ILE A 23 -3.78 -2.90 19.73
CA ILE A 23 -2.84 -2.39 18.73
C ILE A 23 -2.26 -1.07 19.20
N ILE A 24 -0.93 -0.99 19.28
CA ILE A 24 -0.17 0.18 19.72
C ILE A 24 0.77 0.58 18.58
N ILE A 25 0.67 1.83 18.11
CA ILE A 25 1.44 2.35 16.98
C ILE A 25 2.18 3.63 17.35
N GLY A 26 3.40 3.78 16.84
CA GLY A 26 4.23 4.96 17.06
C GLY A 26 5.66 4.76 16.55
N PHE A 27 6.59 5.53 17.12
CA PHE A 27 8.01 5.48 16.80
C PHE A 27 8.83 5.28 18.08
N ASN A 28 9.90 4.50 17.99
CA ASN A 28 10.80 4.23 19.11
C ASN A 28 10.04 3.65 20.31
N LEU A 29 9.37 2.52 20.11
CA LEU A 29 8.50 1.88 21.09
C LEU A 29 9.22 0.87 21.98
N THR A 30 10.48 0.50 21.71
CA THR A 30 11.17 -0.61 22.41
C THR A 30 11.05 -0.58 23.93
N LYS A 31 11.44 0.51 24.60
CA LYS A 31 11.35 0.64 26.07
C LYS A 31 9.90 0.56 26.56
N TYR A 32 8.97 1.23 25.87
CA TYR A 32 7.54 1.20 26.18
C TYR A 32 6.97 -0.22 26.07
N MET A 33 7.23 -0.88 24.94
CA MET A 33 6.77 -2.23 24.62
C MET A 33 7.23 -3.23 25.67
N ILE A 34 8.51 -3.24 26.01
CA ILE A 34 9.06 -4.15 27.03
C ILE A 34 8.36 -3.92 28.37
N ARG A 35 8.20 -2.66 28.78
CA ARG A 35 7.50 -2.29 30.03
C ARG A 35 6.04 -2.75 30.00
N ASP A 36 5.33 -2.53 28.89
CA ASP A 36 3.94 -2.96 28.71
C ASP A 36 3.80 -4.48 28.78
N ILE A 37 4.67 -5.24 28.09
CA ILE A 37 4.69 -6.71 28.13
C ILE A 37 4.87 -7.21 29.56
N ILE A 38 5.89 -6.71 30.28
CA ILE A 38 6.23 -7.19 31.63
C ILE A 38 5.13 -6.87 32.64
N LEU A 39 4.50 -5.70 32.53
CA LEU A 39 3.50 -5.24 33.49
C LEU A 39 2.11 -5.82 33.21
N ASN A 40 1.71 -5.91 31.95
CA ASN A 40 0.34 -6.25 31.56
C ASN A 40 0.18 -7.70 31.07
N ILE A 41 1.27 -8.41 30.82
CA ILE A 41 1.27 -9.84 30.46
C ILE A 41 2.29 -10.58 31.35
N PRO A 42 2.08 -10.59 32.69
CA PRO A 42 3.02 -11.18 33.61
C PRO A 42 3.06 -12.70 33.44
N VAL A 43 4.21 -13.21 33.02
CA VAL A 43 4.50 -14.65 32.91
C VAL A 43 5.89 -14.95 33.45
N SER A 44 6.18 -16.21 33.75
CA SER A 44 7.52 -16.67 34.15
C SER A 44 8.50 -16.74 32.99
N THR A 45 8.04 -16.99 31.75
CA THR A 45 8.91 -17.14 30.58
C THR A 45 8.43 -16.29 29.40
N TYR A 46 9.31 -15.43 28.88
CA TYR A 46 9.12 -14.75 27.60
C TYR A 46 10.01 -15.40 26.54
N ALA A 47 9.42 -15.82 25.42
CA ALA A 47 10.14 -16.49 24.33
C ALA A 47 10.03 -15.68 23.04
N LEU A 48 11.13 -15.05 22.61
CA LEU A 48 11.16 -14.27 21.37
C LEU A 48 11.56 -15.14 20.20
N ILE A 49 10.70 -15.20 19.18
CA ILE A 49 10.96 -15.91 17.94
C ILE A 49 11.07 -14.92 16.78
N THR A 50 12.14 -15.02 16.01
CA THR A 50 12.44 -14.13 14.87
C THR A 50 13.16 -14.88 13.74
N ASP A 51 13.52 -14.19 12.65
CA ASP A 51 14.37 -14.77 11.59
C ASP A 51 15.83 -14.31 11.72
N SER A 52 16.74 -15.01 11.04
CA SER A 52 18.17 -14.71 11.10
C SER A 52 18.57 -13.32 10.59
N ASN A 53 17.79 -12.71 9.68
CA ASN A 53 18.09 -11.38 9.14
C ASN A 53 17.77 -10.30 10.17
N ILE A 54 16.64 -10.44 10.87
CA ILE A 54 16.23 -9.51 11.93
C ILE A 54 17.08 -9.73 13.18
N ALA A 55 17.40 -11.00 13.49
CA ALA A 55 18.19 -11.35 14.65
C ALA A 55 19.56 -10.65 14.67
N SER A 56 20.24 -10.63 13.52
CA SER A 56 21.58 -10.05 13.39
C SER A 56 21.62 -8.54 13.63
N ILE A 57 20.49 -7.84 13.48
CA ILE A 57 20.40 -6.38 13.64
C ILE A 57 19.87 -6.01 15.04
N TYR A 58 18.84 -6.70 15.52
CA TYR A 58 18.02 -6.22 16.63
C TYR A 58 18.03 -7.11 17.88
N LEU A 59 18.32 -8.40 17.76
CA LEU A 59 18.04 -9.36 18.84
C LEU A 59 18.90 -9.13 20.08
N GLU A 60 20.19 -8.87 19.92
CA GLU A 60 21.10 -8.67 21.04
C GLU A 60 20.70 -7.45 21.88
N ASN A 61 20.53 -6.30 21.23
CA ASN A 61 20.10 -5.06 21.88
C ASN A 61 18.74 -5.23 22.58
N LEU A 62 17.76 -5.83 21.89
CA LEU A 62 16.43 -6.06 22.45
C LEU A 62 16.48 -6.99 23.68
N SER A 63 17.26 -8.08 23.60
CA SER A 63 17.42 -9.03 24.71
C SER A 63 18.06 -8.38 25.94
N ASN A 64 19.09 -7.56 25.73
CA ASN A 64 19.77 -6.83 26.80
C ASN A 64 18.82 -5.81 27.46
N GLN A 65 18.06 -5.06 26.67
CA GLN A 65 17.06 -4.13 27.21
C GLN A 65 15.95 -4.85 27.98
N PHE A 66 15.49 -6.00 27.50
CA PHE A 66 14.48 -6.80 28.16
C PHE A 66 14.94 -7.28 29.54
N LYS A 67 16.13 -7.91 29.60
CA LYS A 67 16.72 -8.39 30.86
C LYS A 67 16.95 -7.25 31.86
N ASN A 68 17.43 -6.10 31.38
CA ASN A 68 17.69 -4.92 32.21
C ASN A 68 16.40 -4.29 32.78
N LEU A 69 15.30 -4.28 32.01
CA LEU A 69 14.02 -3.76 32.49
C LEU A 69 13.31 -4.75 33.41
N ALA A 70 13.35 -6.05 33.10
CA ALA A 70 12.77 -7.10 33.93
C ALA A 70 13.41 -7.14 35.32
N SER A 71 14.74 -7.00 35.43
CA SER A 71 15.44 -6.96 36.72
C SER A 71 15.04 -5.75 37.56
N LYS A 72 15.00 -4.55 36.95
CA LYS A 72 14.57 -3.31 37.61
C LYS A 72 13.12 -3.38 38.13
N LEU A 73 12.21 -3.94 37.33
CA LEU A 73 10.80 -4.06 37.72
C LEU A 73 10.59 -5.15 38.78
N SER A 74 11.35 -6.25 38.73
CA SER A 74 11.28 -7.31 39.75
C SER A 74 11.72 -6.81 41.13
N LEU A 75 12.75 -5.95 41.20
CA LEU A 75 13.21 -5.31 42.45
C LEU A 75 12.12 -4.45 43.11
N SER A 76 11.20 -3.88 42.33
CA SER A 76 10.11 -3.03 42.83
C SER A 76 8.92 -3.80 43.40
N LYS A 77 8.80 -5.12 43.17
CA LYS A 77 7.62 -5.94 43.51
C LYS A 77 7.75 -6.85 44.75
N GLY A 78 8.84 -6.76 45.53
CA GLY A 78 9.02 -7.53 46.77
C GLY A 78 9.28 -9.04 46.56
N ASN A 79 9.64 -9.74 47.64
CA ASN A 79 10.27 -11.07 47.66
C ASN A 79 9.40 -12.27 47.18
N ASN A 80 8.18 -12.07 46.68
CA ASN A 80 7.27 -13.15 46.24
C ASN A 80 7.10 -13.24 44.71
N THR A 81 8.04 -12.71 43.93
CA THR A 81 7.96 -12.75 42.45
C THR A 81 8.72 -13.95 41.88
N VAL A 82 8.05 -14.73 41.03
CA VAL A 82 8.68 -15.80 40.24
C VAL A 82 9.72 -15.16 39.31
N PRO A 83 10.96 -15.67 39.26
CA PRO A 83 11.99 -15.13 38.37
C PRO A 83 11.53 -15.16 36.91
N GLN A 84 11.49 -13.99 36.27
CA GLN A 84 11.17 -13.89 34.86
C GLN A 84 12.41 -14.21 34.03
N ARG A 85 12.31 -15.15 33.10
CA ARG A 85 13.37 -15.45 32.13
C ARG A 85 12.99 -15.04 30.72
N PHE A 86 14.00 -14.68 29.95
CA PHE A 86 13.89 -14.32 28.53
C PHE A 86 14.76 -15.25 27.70
N ILE A 87 14.15 -15.94 26.73
CA ILE A 87 14.82 -16.80 25.76
C ILE A 87 14.53 -16.32 24.34
N SER A 88 15.39 -16.66 23.39
CA SER A 88 15.19 -16.31 21.99
C SER A 88 15.58 -17.45 21.05
N TYR A 89 14.94 -17.47 19.88
CA TYR A 89 15.19 -18.45 18.82
C TYR A 89 15.05 -17.78 17.45
N ALA A 90 15.98 -18.09 16.55
CA ALA A 90 16.00 -17.55 15.20
C ALA A 90 15.83 -18.68 14.18
N ILE A 91 14.90 -18.51 13.24
CA ILE A 91 14.66 -19.45 12.14
C ILE A 91 15.20 -18.89 10.81
N PRO A 92 15.31 -19.71 9.75
CA PRO A 92 15.62 -19.20 8.42
C PRO A 92 14.57 -18.19 7.92
N PRO A 93 14.95 -17.18 7.13
CA PRO A 93 14.01 -16.16 6.64
C PRO A 93 13.24 -16.65 5.40
N GLY A 94 12.07 -16.06 5.17
CA GLY A 94 11.29 -16.25 3.94
C GLY A 94 10.22 -17.34 4.01
N GLU A 95 9.42 -17.43 2.94
CA GLU A 95 8.16 -18.19 2.95
C GLU A 95 8.34 -19.70 3.20
N GLN A 96 9.50 -20.26 2.87
CA GLN A 96 9.80 -21.70 3.09
C GLN A 96 9.72 -22.10 4.57
N SER A 97 10.01 -21.17 5.47
CA SER A 97 9.91 -21.39 6.92
C SER A 97 8.47 -21.48 7.40
N LYS A 98 7.48 -21.08 6.59
CA LYS A 98 6.07 -21.21 6.95
C LYS A 98 5.57 -22.62 6.68
N SER A 99 6.19 -23.60 7.33
CA SER A 99 5.98 -25.04 7.12
C SER A 99 5.67 -25.76 8.44
N SER A 100 5.14 -26.98 8.34
CA SER A 100 4.92 -27.85 9.50
C SER A 100 6.24 -28.23 10.19
N ASP A 101 7.33 -28.36 9.44
CA ASP A 101 8.64 -28.75 9.97
C ASP A 101 9.19 -27.63 10.87
N THR A 102 9.22 -26.39 10.36
CA THR A 102 9.70 -25.26 11.15
C THR A 102 8.80 -24.95 12.35
N LYS A 103 7.49 -25.26 12.26
CA LYS A 103 6.59 -25.21 13.41
C LYS A 103 7.05 -26.19 14.50
N ALA A 104 7.34 -27.44 14.12
CA ALA A 104 7.81 -28.47 15.05
C ALA A 104 9.15 -28.09 15.67
N ASP A 105 10.09 -27.55 14.89
CA ASP A 105 11.40 -27.08 15.40
C ASP A 105 11.25 -26.03 16.51
N ILE A 106 10.32 -25.08 16.33
CA ILE A 106 10.05 -24.05 17.35
C ILE A 106 9.40 -24.69 18.58
N GLU A 107 8.43 -25.61 18.41
CA GLU A 107 7.77 -26.29 19.53
C GLU A 107 8.76 -27.14 20.33
N ASP A 108 9.63 -27.89 19.67
CA ASP A 108 10.68 -28.71 20.29
C ASP A 108 11.71 -27.83 21.01
N PHE A 109 12.08 -26.68 20.43
CA PHE A 109 12.92 -25.70 21.13
C PHE A 109 12.25 -25.23 22.44
N LEU A 110 10.98 -24.83 22.39
CA LEU A 110 10.26 -24.37 23.58
C LEU A 110 10.18 -25.47 24.65
N LEU A 111 9.90 -26.72 24.25
CA LEU A 111 9.90 -27.87 25.17
C LEU A 111 11.28 -28.17 25.74
N SER A 112 12.34 -28.08 24.94
CA SER A 112 13.74 -28.26 25.39
C SER A 112 14.15 -27.24 26.44
N GLN A 113 13.56 -26.04 26.38
CA GLN A 113 13.76 -24.97 27.34
C GLN A 113 12.79 -25.08 28.53
N ALA A 114 12.02 -26.16 28.67
CA ALA A 114 11.00 -26.35 29.71
C ALA A 114 9.96 -25.20 29.77
N CYS A 115 9.59 -24.63 28.62
CA CYS A 115 8.46 -23.69 28.55
C CYS A 115 7.17 -24.39 28.97
N THR A 116 6.42 -23.75 29.87
CA THR A 116 5.11 -24.23 30.36
C THR A 116 3.98 -23.39 29.75
N ARG A 117 2.74 -23.64 30.16
CA ARG A 117 1.57 -22.86 29.72
C ARG A 117 1.64 -21.39 30.15
N ASP A 118 2.46 -21.08 31.15
CA ASP A 118 2.80 -19.72 31.59
C ASP A 118 3.99 -19.15 30.78
N THR A 119 3.91 -19.27 29.45
CA THR A 119 4.89 -18.71 28.51
C THR A 119 4.19 -17.66 27.65
N CYS A 120 4.80 -16.50 27.47
CA CYS A 120 4.38 -15.51 26.49
C CYS A 120 5.34 -15.54 25.30
N ILE A 121 4.82 -15.85 24.12
CA ILE A 121 5.61 -15.88 22.89
C ILE A 121 5.62 -14.48 22.25
N ILE A 122 6.79 -13.99 21.86
CA ILE A 122 6.97 -12.70 21.18
C ILE A 122 7.32 -12.98 19.72
N ALA A 123 6.35 -12.78 18.81
CA ALA A 123 6.56 -12.91 17.37
C ALA A 123 7.18 -11.62 16.82
N PHE A 124 8.51 -11.60 16.63
CA PHE A 124 9.25 -10.43 16.20
C PHE A 124 9.65 -10.57 14.73
N GLY A 125 8.86 -9.98 13.82
CA GLY A 125 9.14 -10.10 12.39
C GLY A 125 8.05 -9.61 11.44
N GLY A 126 8.23 -10.00 10.17
CA GLY A 126 7.26 -9.80 9.10
C GLY A 126 6.15 -10.86 9.07
N GLY A 127 5.40 -10.91 7.97
CA GLY A 127 4.23 -11.79 7.84
C GLY A 127 4.51 -13.28 8.07
N VAL A 128 5.64 -13.80 7.58
CA VAL A 128 6.04 -15.20 7.77
C VAL A 128 6.19 -15.56 9.25
N ILE A 129 7.00 -14.79 9.99
CA ILE A 129 7.24 -15.02 11.42
C ILE A 129 5.91 -14.99 12.17
N ARG A 130 5.04 -14.04 11.84
CA ARG A 130 3.82 -13.83 12.60
C ARG A 130 2.77 -14.91 12.37
N ASP A 131 2.57 -15.33 11.13
CA ASP A 131 1.64 -16.42 10.82
C ASP A 131 2.13 -17.73 11.46
N LEU A 132 3.42 -18.04 11.36
CA LEU A 132 4.02 -19.26 11.90
C LEU A 132 4.02 -19.26 13.44
N VAL A 133 4.60 -18.23 14.05
CA VAL A 133 4.76 -18.14 15.51
C VAL A 133 3.41 -17.95 16.20
N GLY A 134 2.48 -17.25 15.58
CA GLY A 134 1.10 -17.20 16.05
C GLY A 134 0.44 -18.59 16.04
N PHE A 135 0.75 -19.43 15.05
CA PHE A 135 0.19 -20.78 14.98
C PHE A 135 0.82 -21.71 16.01
N VAL A 136 2.14 -21.59 16.23
CA VAL A 136 2.82 -22.20 17.39
C VAL A 136 2.15 -21.78 18.69
N ALA A 137 1.90 -20.48 18.90
CA ALA A 137 1.24 -20.00 20.12
C ALA A 137 -0.19 -20.54 20.28
N ALA A 138 -0.92 -20.74 19.18
CA ALA A 138 -2.26 -21.31 19.19
C ALA A 138 -2.28 -22.79 19.61
N THR A 139 -1.24 -23.55 19.27
CA THR A 139 -1.21 -25.01 19.50
C THR A 139 -0.33 -25.44 20.67
N PHE A 140 0.71 -24.69 21.01
CA PHE A 140 1.62 -25.01 22.09
C PHE A 140 0.87 -25.09 23.41
N MET A 141 0.89 -26.28 24.03
CA MET A 141 0.08 -26.61 25.22
C MET A 141 -1.40 -26.22 25.12
N ARG A 142 -1.99 -26.34 23.91
CA ARG A 142 -3.38 -25.96 23.58
C ARG A 142 -3.67 -24.46 23.74
N GLY A 143 -2.67 -23.63 23.54
CA GLY A 143 -2.81 -22.17 23.53
C GLY A 143 -2.05 -21.52 24.66
N VAL A 144 -1.16 -20.59 24.28
CA VAL A 144 -0.41 -19.70 25.18
C VAL A 144 -0.55 -18.25 24.71
N PRO A 145 -0.43 -17.26 25.63
CA PRO A 145 -0.44 -15.86 25.22
C PRO A 145 0.71 -15.56 24.27
N PHE A 146 0.47 -14.67 23.31
CA PHE A 146 1.53 -14.15 22.46
C PHE A 146 1.29 -12.69 22.11
N VAL A 147 2.36 -12.01 21.73
CA VAL A 147 2.35 -10.64 21.22
C VAL A 147 3.06 -10.57 19.89
N GLN A 148 2.72 -9.55 19.11
CA GLN A 148 3.31 -9.33 17.80
C GLN A 148 4.11 -8.03 17.79
N VAL A 149 5.32 -8.09 17.26
CA VAL A 149 6.20 -6.93 17.06
C VAL A 149 6.53 -6.86 15.57
N THR A 150 6.00 -5.85 14.90
CA THR A 150 5.87 -5.82 13.44
C THR A 150 7.08 -5.15 12.77
N THR A 151 7.82 -5.83 11.90
CA THR A 151 9.06 -5.27 11.31
C THR A 151 9.00 -4.98 9.81
N THR A 152 7.90 -5.32 9.13
CA THR A 152 7.73 -5.07 7.70
C THR A 152 6.43 -4.30 7.47
N LEU A 153 6.36 -3.47 6.42
CA LEU A 153 5.17 -2.68 6.13
C LEU A 153 3.92 -3.57 5.96
N LEU A 154 4.02 -4.68 5.22
CA LEU A 154 2.94 -5.67 5.06
C LEU A 154 2.41 -6.14 6.43
N ALA A 155 3.34 -6.38 7.35
CA ALA A 155 3.05 -6.82 8.68
C ALA A 155 2.56 -5.69 9.59
N MET A 156 2.73 -4.42 9.27
CA MET A 156 2.15 -3.30 10.03
C MET A 156 0.68 -3.07 9.64
N VAL A 157 0.39 -3.22 8.34
CA VAL A 157 -0.87 -2.76 7.74
C VAL A 157 -1.88 -3.87 7.49
N ASP A 158 -1.42 -5.13 7.50
CA ASP A 158 -2.25 -6.29 7.18
C ASP A 158 -1.99 -7.47 8.11
N SER A 159 -0.92 -8.25 7.92
CA SER A 159 -0.88 -9.64 8.44
C SER A 159 -0.91 -9.80 9.97
N SER A 160 -0.81 -8.73 10.76
CA SER A 160 -0.80 -8.81 12.25
C SER A 160 -2.18 -8.88 12.80
N ILE A 161 -3.07 -8.20 12.10
CA ILE A 161 -4.33 -7.76 12.63
C ILE A 161 -5.36 -8.83 12.25
N GLY A 162 -5.96 -9.42 13.28
CA GLY A 162 -7.04 -10.40 13.14
C GLY A 162 -6.73 -11.83 13.50
N GLY A 163 -5.54 -12.12 14.03
CA GLY A 163 -5.25 -13.41 14.65
C GLY A 163 -5.24 -14.60 13.70
N LYS A 164 -5.16 -14.37 12.39
CA LYS A 164 -5.00 -15.47 11.42
C LYS A 164 -3.57 -15.94 11.46
N THR A 165 -3.39 -17.22 11.73
CA THR A 165 -2.08 -17.86 11.85
C THR A 165 -2.12 -19.16 11.05
N ALA A 166 -1.05 -19.47 10.31
CA ALA A 166 -1.09 -20.59 9.38
C ALA A 166 0.31 -21.01 8.90
N VAL A 167 0.35 -22.21 8.34
CA VAL A 167 1.45 -22.74 7.53
C VAL A 167 0.98 -23.01 6.10
N ASP A 168 1.93 -22.97 5.18
CA ASP A 168 1.74 -23.40 3.80
C ASP A 168 1.87 -24.93 3.71
N THR A 169 1.26 -25.50 2.68
CA THR A 169 1.42 -26.91 2.31
C THR A 169 1.78 -26.99 0.82
N PRO A 170 2.24 -28.15 0.31
CA PRO A 170 2.42 -28.32 -1.14
C PRO A 170 1.17 -28.03 -1.98
N HIS A 171 -0.02 -28.05 -1.37
CA HIS A 171 -1.30 -27.77 -2.03
C HIS A 171 -1.67 -26.29 -2.07
N GLY A 172 -0.99 -25.42 -1.32
CA GLY A 172 -1.25 -23.98 -1.37
C GLY A 172 -0.96 -23.21 -0.09
N LYS A 173 -1.41 -21.95 -0.11
CA LYS A 173 -1.11 -20.93 0.89
C LYS A 173 -2.06 -20.99 2.08
N ASN A 174 -1.51 -20.93 3.30
CA ASN A 174 -2.26 -20.75 4.54
C ASN A 174 -3.42 -21.75 4.70
N LEU A 175 -3.24 -23.01 4.31
CA LEU A 175 -4.32 -24.01 4.28
C LEU A 175 -4.56 -24.65 5.65
N ILE A 176 -3.52 -24.73 6.49
CA ILE A 176 -3.58 -25.28 7.84
C ILE A 176 -3.20 -24.17 8.82
N GLY A 177 -4.02 -23.93 9.83
CA GLY A 177 -3.82 -22.82 10.75
C GLY A 177 -4.88 -22.70 11.82
N ALA A 178 -4.84 -21.61 12.57
CA ALA A 178 -5.79 -21.28 13.63
C ALA A 178 -6.09 -19.78 13.66
N PHE A 179 -7.28 -19.44 14.17
CA PHE A 179 -7.60 -18.09 14.64
C PHE A 179 -7.16 -17.97 16.09
N TRP A 180 -6.12 -17.18 16.35
CA TRP A 180 -5.53 -16.94 17.67
C TRP A 180 -5.14 -15.48 17.82
N GLN A 181 -5.89 -14.72 18.63
CA GLN A 181 -5.68 -13.29 18.79
C GLN A 181 -4.45 -13.00 19.67
N PRO A 182 -3.53 -12.13 19.24
CA PRO A 182 -2.44 -11.68 20.09
C PRO A 182 -2.96 -10.79 21.23
N LYS A 183 -2.28 -10.83 22.38
CA LYS A 183 -2.57 -9.93 23.51
C LYS A 183 -2.22 -8.48 23.19
N ARG A 184 -1.19 -8.26 22.37
CA ARG A 184 -0.73 -6.95 21.91
C ARG A 184 -0.15 -7.04 20.50
N ILE A 185 -0.32 -5.97 19.73
CA ILE A 185 0.32 -5.76 18.43
C ILE A 185 1.08 -4.43 18.51
N TYR A 186 2.41 -4.48 18.49
CA TYR A 186 3.28 -3.31 18.52
C TYR A 186 3.77 -2.97 17.11
N ILE A 187 3.33 -1.81 16.63
CA ILE A 187 3.71 -1.22 15.34
C ILE A 187 4.69 -0.09 15.62
N ASP A 188 5.98 -0.44 15.69
CA ASP A 188 7.06 0.54 15.74
C ASP A 188 7.56 0.85 14.33
N ILE A 189 7.24 2.03 13.83
CA ILE A 189 7.49 2.42 12.44
C ILE A 189 8.99 2.54 12.16
N ILE A 190 9.85 2.70 13.18
CA ILE A 190 11.31 2.78 13.00
C ILE A 190 11.92 1.52 12.38
N TYR A 191 11.25 0.36 12.47
CA TYR A 191 11.73 -0.85 11.79
C TYR A 191 11.69 -0.73 10.25
N LEU A 192 10.91 0.20 9.69
CA LEU A 192 10.91 0.44 8.24
C LEU A 192 12.22 1.06 7.73
N GLU A 193 13.02 1.67 8.60
CA GLU A 193 14.27 2.34 8.22
C GLU A 193 15.37 1.37 7.77
N SER A 194 15.34 0.11 8.22
CA SER A 194 16.25 -0.95 7.78
C SER A 194 15.60 -1.90 6.76
N LEU A 195 14.32 -1.67 6.44
CA LEU A 195 13.56 -2.56 5.57
C LEU A 195 14.07 -2.41 4.12
N PRO A 196 14.44 -3.51 3.45
CA PRO A 196 14.83 -3.43 2.05
C PRO A 196 13.70 -2.84 1.20
N GLU A 197 14.05 -1.98 0.23
CA GLU A 197 13.08 -1.28 -0.62
C GLU A 197 12.05 -2.24 -1.24
N ARG A 198 12.49 -3.41 -1.70
CA ARG A 198 11.59 -4.43 -2.26
C ARG A 198 10.49 -4.86 -1.28
N GLN A 199 10.80 -4.96 0.02
CA GLN A 199 9.84 -5.34 1.05
C GLN A 199 8.90 -4.19 1.43
N PHE A 200 9.38 -2.94 1.35
CA PHE A 200 8.51 -1.77 1.42
C PHE A 200 7.50 -1.77 0.26
N ILE A 201 7.97 -1.93 -0.98
CA ILE A 201 7.11 -2.03 -2.17
C ILE A 201 6.11 -3.18 -2.03
N ASN A 202 6.55 -4.35 -1.56
CA ASN A 202 5.68 -5.49 -1.27
C ASN A 202 4.54 -5.15 -0.28
N GLY A 203 4.85 -4.41 0.79
CA GLY A 203 3.83 -3.97 1.75
C GLY A 203 2.86 -2.93 1.18
N MET A 204 3.29 -2.09 0.23
CA MET A 204 2.42 -1.11 -0.41
C MET A 204 1.27 -1.76 -1.19
N ALA A 205 1.42 -3.01 -1.65
CA ALA A 205 0.32 -3.73 -2.29
C ALA A 205 -0.89 -3.86 -1.36
N GLU A 206 -0.65 -4.17 -0.09
CA GLU A 206 -1.70 -4.32 0.91
C GLU A 206 -2.29 -2.97 1.34
N VAL A 207 -1.47 -1.92 1.39
CA VAL A 207 -1.94 -0.54 1.64
C VAL A 207 -2.88 -0.07 0.53
N ILE A 208 -2.48 -0.27 -0.74
CA ILE A 208 -3.27 0.10 -1.92
C ILE A 208 -4.56 -0.72 -1.96
N LYS A 209 -4.50 -2.04 -1.70
CA LYS A 209 -5.68 -2.90 -1.59
C LYS A 209 -6.67 -2.31 -0.59
N THR A 210 -6.23 -2.05 0.64
CA THR A 210 -7.08 -1.53 1.71
C THR A 210 -7.76 -0.22 1.29
N ALA A 211 -6.99 0.73 0.76
CA ALA A 211 -7.55 1.99 0.27
C ALA A 211 -8.57 1.78 -0.87
N ALA A 212 -8.28 0.88 -1.80
CA ALA A 212 -9.13 0.60 -2.96
C ALA A 212 -10.49 -0.05 -2.60
N ILE A 213 -10.58 -0.76 -1.47
CA ILE A 213 -11.85 -1.39 -1.03
C ILE A 213 -12.61 -0.57 0.02
N TRP A 214 -11.93 0.36 0.70
CA TRP A 214 -12.49 1.04 1.88
C TRP A 214 -12.80 2.51 1.68
N LYS A 215 -11.82 3.31 1.24
CA LYS A 215 -11.94 4.77 1.30
C LYS A 215 -11.15 5.44 0.18
N GLU A 216 -11.87 6.05 -0.74
CA GLU A 216 -11.29 6.73 -1.89
C GLU A 216 -10.33 7.86 -1.49
N SER A 217 -10.62 8.60 -0.41
CA SER A 217 -9.72 9.68 0.04
C SER A 217 -8.32 9.17 0.38
N ASP A 218 -8.22 7.96 0.91
CA ASP A 218 -6.93 7.38 1.28
C ASP A 218 -6.21 6.90 0.03
N PHE A 219 -6.96 6.38 -0.95
CA PHE A 219 -6.42 6.05 -2.27
C PHE A 219 -5.84 7.29 -2.97
N VAL A 220 -6.55 8.43 -2.90
CA VAL A 220 -6.07 9.72 -3.43
C VAL A 220 -4.77 10.19 -2.76
N ILE A 221 -4.60 9.93 -1.45
CA ILE A 221 -3.33 10.20 -0.77
C ILE A 221 -2.21 9.35 -1.37
N LEU A 222 -2.47 8.06 -1.62
CA LEU A 222 -1.48 7.16 -2.22
C LEU A 222 -1.11 7.58 -3.64
N GLU A 223 -2.08 8.06 -4.45
CA GLU A 223 -1.85 8.59 -5.80
C GLU A 223 -0.99 9.87 -5.78
N ASN A 224 -1.27 10.79 -4.85
CA ASN A 224 -0.69 12.13 -4.87
C ASN A 224 0.60 12.28 -4.06
N LYS A 225 0.87 11.39 -3.09
CA LYS A 225 2.02 11.51 -2.18
C LYS A 225 3.08 10.43 -2.35
N VAL A 226 3.13 9.78 -3.51
CA VAL A 226 4.09 8.69 -3.84
C VAL A 226 5.53 9.05 -3.44
N ALA A 227 6.04 10.20 -3.91
CA ALA A 227 7.41 10.62 -3.62
C ALA A 227 7.64 10.83 -2.12
N SER A 228 6.72 11.52 -1.43
CA SER A 228 6.84 11.80 0.00
C SER A 228 6.77 10.53 0.86
N ILE A 229 5.91 9.57 0.50
CA ILE A 229 5.79 8.30 1.22
C ILE A 229 7.05 7.45 1.02
N ARG A 230 7.57 7.38 -0.22
CA ARG A 230 8.82 6.67 -0.52
C ARG A 230 9.99 7.31 0.23
N ASP A 231 10.11 8.63 0.21
CA ASP A 231 11.18 9.36 0.89
C ASP A 231 11.15 9.16 2.41
N ALA A 232 9.94 9.13 3.01
CA ALA A 232 9.76 8.89 4.44
C ALA A 232 10.33 7.54 4.92
N VAL A 233 10.42 6.54 4.04
CA VAL A 233 10.94 5.21 4.36
C VAL A 233 12.37 5.01 3.85
N LEU A 234 12.66 5.44 2.62
CA LEU A 234 13.93 5.15 1.95
C LEU A 234 15.03 6.16 2.28
N ASN A 235 14.67 7.39 2.67
CA ASN A 235 15.61 8.44 3.08
C ASN A 235 15.16 9.10 4.40
N PRO A 236 15.04 8.33 5.50
CA PRO A 236 14.54 8.87 6.76
C PRO A 236 15.51 9.93 7.31
N LYS A 237 14.97 11.10 7.67
CA LYS A 237 15.75 12.15 8.35
C LYS A 237 16.02 11.75 9.79
N LYS A 238 17.30 11.79 10.19
CA LYS A 238 17.77 11.50 11.55
C LYS A 238 18.64 12.62 12.07
N ASP A 239 18.01 13.78 12.28
CA ASP A 239 18.72 14.97 12.74
C ASP A 239 19.00 14.91 14.25
N ILE A 240 18.18 14.16 15.00
CA ILE A 240 18.32 13.96 16.45
C ILE A 240 18.08 12.50 16.87
N PRO A 241 18.60 12.06 18.03
CA PRO A 241 18.28 10.77 18.62
C PRO A 241 16.77 10.60 18.86
N PHE A 242 16.24 9.40 18.63
CA PHE A 242 14.83 9.05 18.83
C PHE A 242 13.84 9.98 18.10
N GLN A 243 14.21 10.53 16.94
CA GLN A 243 13.35 11.35 16.10
C GLN A 243 11.96 10.71 15.92
N GLY A 244 10.90 11.47 16.20
CA GLY A 244 9.52 11.05 16.06
C GLY A 244 8.93 10.33 17.27
N ALA A 245 9.74 10.01 18.28
CA ALA A 245 9.26 9.44 19.53
C ALA A 245 8.20 10.34 20.19
N THR A 246 8.40 11.66 20.20
CA THR A 246 7.43 12.64 20.72
C THR A 246 6.80 13.46 19.58
N LEU A 247 5.73 14.20 19.86
CA LEU A 247 5.11 15.08 18.87
C LEU A 247 6.04 16.23 18.46
N GLU A 248 6.85 16.77 19.38
CA GLU A 248 7.77 17.87 19.08
C GLU A 248 8.89 17.42 18.13
N THR A 249 9.27 16.15 18.20
CA THR A 249 10.33 15.56 17.37
C THR A 249 9.77 14.85 16.13
N ARG A 250 8.46 14.91 15.86
CA ARG A 250 7.85 14.21 14.71
C ARG A 250 7.90 15.07 13.45
N THR A 251 8.54 14.55 12.41
CA THR A 251 8.60 15.24 11.12
C THR A 251 7.28 15.12 10.34
N PRO A 252 6.98 16.04 9.40
CA PRO A 252 5.80 15.91 8.52
C PRO A 252 5.76 14.59 7.73
N SER A 253 6.92 14.09 7.30
CA SER A 253 7.04 12.80 6.59
C SER A 253 6.69 11.62 7.49
N GLN A 254 7.12 11.64 8.75
CA GLN A 254 6.74 10.63 9.75
C GLN A 254 5.24 10.66 10.05
N SER A 255 4.65 11.85 10.19
CA SER A 255 3.20 12.00 10.38
C SER A 255 2.39 11.46 9.19
N LEU A 256 2.88 11.65 7.96
CA LEU A 256 2.27 11.08 6.77
C LEU A 256 2.37 9.54 6.74
N LEU A 257 3.55 8.99 7.03
CA LEU A 257 3.75 7.54 7.05
C LEU A 257 2.89 6.86 8.13
N LEU A 258 2.82 7.46 9.32
CA LEU A 258 1.98 6.99 10.41
C LEU A 258 0.50 7.00 10.00
N SER A 259 0.00 8.06 9.36
CA SER A 259 -1.41 8.13 8.97
C SER A 259 -1.79 7.09 7.92
N VAL A 260 -0.90 6.80 6.97
CA VAL A 260 -1.09 5.73 5.96
C VAL A 260 -1.16 4.35 6.63
N ILE A 261 -0.23 4.04 7.53
CA ILE A 261 -0.19 2.76 8.23
C ILE A 261 -1.41 2.62 9.15
N ARG A 262 -1.72 3.67 9.91
CA ARG A 262 -2.85 3.73 10.84
C ARG A 262 -4.17 3.49 10.12
N SER A 263 -4.44 4.17 8.99
CA SER A 263 -5.70 3.98 8.27
C SER A 263 -5.90 2.52 7.83
N SER A 264 -4.83 1.88 7.31
CA SER A 264 -4.93 0.47 6.92
C SER A 264 -5.15 -0.45 8.13
N ALA A 265 -4.46 -0.18 9.25
CA ALA A 265 -4.62 -0.93 10.48
C ALA A 265 -6.03 -0.78 11.08
N GLU A 266 -6.58 0.44 11.10
CA GLU A 266 -7.94 0.74 11.57
C GLU A 266 -9.00 0.04 10.72
N PHE A 267 -8.87 0.10 9.39
CA PHE A 267 -9.77 -0.64 8.51
C PHE A 267 -9.72 -2.14 8.82
N LYS A 268 -8.52 -2.71 8.94
CA LYS A 268 -8.40 -4.14 9.20
C LYS A 268 -8.98 -4.49 10.56
N ALA A 269 -8.72 -3.69 11.59
CA ALA A 269 -9.28 -3.86 12.94
C ALA A 269 -10.81 -3.77 12.93
N TYR A 270 -11.38 -2.81 12.19
CA TYR A 270 -12.82 -2.69 11.99
C TYR A 270 -13.40 -3.98 11.39
N VAL A 271 -12.81 -4.47 10.29
CA VAL A 271 -13.27 -5.71 9.63
C VAL A 271 -13.17 -6.92 10.56
N VAL A 272 -12.06 -7.09 11.32
CA VAL A 272 -11.96 -8.20 12.28
C VAL A 272 -13.03 -8.09 13.36
N THR A 273 -13.25 -6.90 13.90
CA THR A 273 -14.18 -6.69 15.02
C THR A 273 -15.61 -7.08 14.63
N HIS A 274 -15.98 -6.87 13.38
CA HIS A 274 -17.30 -7.21 12.86
C HIS A 274 -17.36 -8.63 12.25
N ASP A 275 -16.21 -9.22 11.91
CA ASP A 275 -16.12 -10.52 11.24
C ASP A 275 -14.78 -11.24 11.52
N GLU A 276 -14.61 -11.70 12.77
CA GLU A 276 -13.35 -12.32 13.21
C GLU A 276 -13.00 -13.59 12.42
N LYS A 277 -14.02 -14.43 12.17
CA LYS A 277 -13.87 -15.76 11.57
C LYS A 277 -14.12 -15.80 10.06
N GLU A 278 -14.02 -14.65 9.40
CA GLU A 278 -14.03 -14.53 7.93
C GLU A 278 -15.27 -15.11 7.23
N SER A 279 -16.43 -14.50 7.48
CA SER A 279 -17.68 -14.72 6.74
C SER A 279 -17.92 -13.70 5.60
N GLY A 280 -17.15 -12.60 5.54
CA GLY A 280 -17.38 -11.41 4.71
C GLY A 280 -16.17 -10.87 3.93
N LEU A 281 -15.86 -9.58 4.07
CA LEU A 281 -14.94 -8.81 3.22
C LEU A 281 -13.45 -9.12 3.48
N ARG A 282 -12.78 -9.77 2.54
CA ARG A 282 -11.30 -9.73 2.44
C ARG A 282 -10.79 -10.23 1.08
N GLY A 283 -9.97 -9.41 0.45
CA GLY A 283 -9.28 -9.69 -0.81
C GLY A 283 -9.56 -8.59 -1.81
N LEU A 284 -8.51 -7.96 -2.35
CA LEU A 284 -8.58 -7.39 -3.69
C LEU A 284 -7.16 -7.27 -4.26
N LEU A 285 -6.94 -7.72 -5.49
CA LEU A 285 -5.78 -7.42 -6.31
C LEU A 285 -6.21 -7.14 -7.75
N ASN A 286 -5.28 -6.63 -8.56
CA ASN A 286 -5.51 -6.11 -9.92
C ASN A 286 -6.40 -7.00 -10.82
N LEU A 287 -6.24 -8.33 -10.75
CA LEU A 287 -7.04 -9.27 -11.56
C LEU A 287 -8.53 -9.31 -11.14
N GLU A 288 -8.83 -9.08 -9.87
CA GLU A 288 -10.20 -9.01 -9.37
C GLU A 288 -10.87 -7.71 -9.83
N ALA A 289 -10.10 -6.63 -9.96
CA ALA A 289 -10.58 -5.39 -10.56
C ALA A 289 -10.89 -5.59 -12.05
N GLU A 290 -9.99 -6.24 -12.81
CA GLU A 290 -10.24 -6.53 -14.23
C GLU A 290 -11.44 -7.49 -14.44
N LEU A 291 -11.63 -8.43 -13.52
CA LEU A 291 -12.84 -9.26 -13.47
C LEU A 291 -14.10 -8.43 -13.18
N ALA A 292 -14.05 -7.53 -12.20
CA ALA A 292 -15.15 -6.60 -11.91
C ALA A 292 -15.52 -5.77 -13.15
N ARG A 293 -14.52 -5.28 -13.89
CA ARG A 293 -14.70 -4.56 -15.16
C ARG A 293 -15.31 -5.46 -16.23
N SER A 294 -14.81 -6.68 -16.42
CA SER A 294 -15.37 -7.63 -17.40
C SER A 294 -16.80 -8.05 -17.08
N LEU A 295 -17.22 -7.96 -15.82
CA LEU A 295 -18.60 -8.21 -15.38
C LEU A 295 -19.49 -6.96 -15.44
N GLY A 296 -18.93 -5.79 -15.76
CA GLY A 296 -19.67 -4.52 -15.85
C GLY A 296 -19.90 -3.81 -14.52
N HIS A 297 -19.20 -4.22 -13.44
CA HIS A 297 -19.34 -3.61 -12.12
C HIS A 297 -18.32 -2.50 -11.84
N LEU A 298 -17.22 -2.45 -12.60
CA LEU A 298 -16.18 -1.45 -12.44
C LEU A 298 -15.90 -0.73 -13.75
N ASN A 299 -15.74 0.59 -13.72
CA ASN A 299 -15.44 1.38 -14.90
C ASN A 299 -13.94 1.34 -15.29
N GLN A 300 -13.64 1.69 -16.54
CA GLN A 300 -12.27 1.71 -17.07
C GLN A 300 -11.38 2.75 -16.36
N VAL A 301 -11.97 3.83 -15.86
CA VAL A 301 -11.26 4.91 -15.17
C VAL A 301 -10.65 4.40 -13.86
N ALA A 302 -11.42 3.67 -13.06
CA ALA A 302 -10.99 3.06 -11.81
C ALA A 302 -9.85 2.05 -12.03
N ILE A 303 -9.93 1.23 -13.09
CA ILE A 303 -8.82 0.34 -13.49
C ILE A 303 -7.57 1.13 -13.79
N GLY A 304 -7.67 2.19 -14.60
CA GLY A 304 -6.53 3.04 -14.93
C GLY A 304 -5.90 3.68 -13.69
N ARG A 305 -6.71 4.14 -12.73
CA ARG A 305 -6.23 4.68 -11.45
C ARG A 305 -5.52 3.61 -10.61
N LEU A 306 -6.10 2.43 -10.46
CA LEU A 306 -5.50 1.31 -9.73
C LEU A 306 -4.15 0.89 -10.32
N VAL A 307 -4.10 0.69 -11.64
CA VAL A 307 -2.89 0.31 -12.37
C VAL A 307 -1.79 1.36 -12.19
N ARG A 308 -2.08 2.65 -12.43
CA ARG A 308 -1.09 3.72 -12.25
C ARG A 308 -0.60 3.83 -10.81
N CYS A 309 -1.50 3.68 -9.83
CA CYS A 309 -1.12 3.69 -8.43
C CYS A 309 -0.14 2.55 -8.12
N LEU A 310 -0.44 1.30 -8.54
CA LEU A 310 0.46 0.16 -8.37
C LEU A 310 1.83 0.40 -9.02
N GLU A 311 1.85 0.84 -10.28
CA GLU A 311 3.09 1.14 -11.01
C GLU A 311 3.91 2.25 -10.34
N SER A 312 3.25 3.28 -9.80
CA SER A 312 3.93 4.41 -9.14
C SER A 312 4.72 4.00 -7.89
N TYR A 313 4.31 2.92 -7.22
CA TYR A 313 5.06 2.30 -6.12
C TYR A 313 6.02 1.20 -6.57
N GLY A 314 6.13 0.91 -7.86
CA GLY A 314 7.01 -0.13 -8.42
C GLY A 314 6.46 -1.55 -8.31
N LEU A 315 5.14 -1.70 -8.15
CA LEU A 315 4.48 -3.00 -8.13
C LEU A 315 4.24 -3.52 -9.55
N PRO A 316 4.41 -4.84 -9.78
CA PRO A 316 4.12 -5.44 -11.08
C PRO A 316 2.60 -5.53 -11.31
N ILE A 317 2.16 -5.15 -12.51
CA ILE A 317 0.75 -5.24 -12.93
C ILE A 317 0.46 -6.43 -13.86
N SER A 318 1.50 -7.16 -14.28
CA SER A 318 1.42 -8.32 -15.17
C SER A 318 2.44 -9.39 -14.78
N LEU A 319 2.12 -10.66 -15.05
CA LEU A 319 3.06 -11.79 -14.91
C LEU A 319 4.23 -11.71 -15.92
N ASP A 320 4.09 -10.90 -16.96
CA ASP A 320 5.14 -10.63 -17.95
C ASP A 320 6.08 -9.49 -17.55
N ASP A 321 5.90 -8.92 -16.35
CA ASP A 321 6.80 -7.92 -15.81
C ASP A 321 8.25 -8.41 -15.81
N LYS A 322 9.19 -7.55 -16.24
CA LYS A 322 10.61 -7.91 -16.40
C LYS A 322 11.25 -8.36 -15.09
N ASN A 323 10.89 -7.73 -13.97
CA ASN A 323 11.41 -8.09 -12.67
C ASN A 323 10.84 -9.44 -12.22
N ILE A 324 9.54 -9.70 -12.46
CA ILE A 324 8.96 -11.03 -12.21
C ILE A 324 9.72 -12.09 -13.01
N ARG A 325 9.85 -11.91 -14.33
CA ARG A 325 10.54 -12.85 -15.23
C ARG A 325 11.99 -13.10 -14.82
N LYS A 326 12.69 -12.07 -14.33
CA LYS A 326 14.05 -12.20 -13.78
C LYS A 326 14.12 -13.16 -12.58
N PHE A 327 13.12 -13.13 -11.68
CA PHE A 327 13.12 -13.99 -10.48
C PHE A 327 12.58 -15.39 -10.72
N VAL A 328 11.56 -15.54 -11.58
CA VAL A 328 10.88 -16.84 -11.79
C VAL A 328 11.40 -17.62 -13.00
N GLY A 329 12.21 -16.98 -13.85
CA GLY A 329 12.72 -17.56 -15.09
C GLY A 329 11.60 -17.97 -16.05
N ASN A 330 11.71 -19.18 -16.58
CA ASN A 330 10.75 -19.73 -17.56
C ASN A 330 9.51 -20.37 -16.95
N ARG A 331 9.31 -20.26 -15.63
CA ARG A 331 8.10 -20.78 -14.96
C ARG A 331 6.86 -20.07 -15.55
N ARG A 332 5.83 -20.87 -15.81
CA ARG A 332 4.54 -20.39 -16.32
C ARG A 332 3.47 -20.61 -15.27
N CYS A 333 2.41 -19.82 -15.36
CA CYS A 333 1.19 -19.99 -14.57
C CYS A 333 0.03 -20.34 -15.51
N PRO A 334 -0.10 -21.60 -15.96
CA PRO A 334 -1.21 -22.00 -16.82
C PRO A 334 -2.56 -21.74 -16.15
N VAL A 335 -3.54 -21.29 -16.92
CA VAL A 335 -4.89 -20.98 -16.41
C VAL A 335 -5.50 -22.17 -15.69
N ASP A 336 -5.37 -23.39 -16.23
CA ASP A 336 -5.92 -24.59 -15.58
C ASP A 336 -5.30 -24.87 -14.22
N LYS A 337 -3.99 -24.62 -14.07
CA LYS A 337 -3.32 -24.79 -12.78
C LYS A 337 -3.76 -23.73 -11.78
N LEU A 338 -3.94 -22.48 -12.21
CA LEU A 338 -4.50 -21.42 -11.38
C LEU A 338 -5.93 -21.77 -10.95
N MET A 339 -6.77 -22.23 -11.88
CA MET A 339 -8.15 -22.65 -11.58
C MET A 339 -8.19 -23.83 -10.61
N GLU A 340 -7.23 -24.76 -10.68
CA GLU A 340 -7.07 -25.86 -9.73
C GLU A 340 -6.71 -25.34 -8.32
N ILE A 341 -5.73 -24.45 -8.22
CA ILE A 341 -5.33 -23.83 -6.94
C ILE A 341 -6.51 -23.03 -6.35
N MET A 342 -7.26 -22.33 -7.19
CA MET A 342 -8.43 -21.56 -6.76
C MET A 342 -9.57 -22.43 -6.24
N LYS A 343 -9.57 -23.76 -6.41
CA LYS A 343 -10.61 -24.65 -5.83
C LYS A 343 -10.55 -24.70 -4.31
N VAL A 344 -9.35 -24.62 -3.74
CA VAL A 344 -9.13 -24.70 -2.29
C VAL A 344 -9.03 -23.32 -1.63
N ASP A 345 -9.50 -22.27 -2.30
CA ASP A 345 -9.63 -20.97 -1.68
C ASP A 345 -10.64 -21.05 -0.52
N LYS A 346 -10.23 -20.59 0.66
CA LYS A 346 -11.03 -20.63 1.90
C LYS A 346 -12.33 -19.83 1.80
N LYS A 347 -12.43 -18.92 0.84
CA LYS A 347 -13.65 -18.17 0.55
C LYS A 347 -14.65 -19.01 -0.23
N ASN A 348 -14.31 -20.13 -0.86
CA ASN A 348 -15.28 -20.86 -1.67
C ASN A 348 -16.39 -21.50 -0.81
N ILE A 349 -17.56 -21.72 -1.41
CA ILE A 349 -18.62 -22.55 -0.82
C ILE A 349 -18.86 -23.72 -1.77
N GLY A 350 -18.42 -24.90 -1.36
CA GLY A 350 -18.37 -26.07 -2.25
C GLY A 350 -17.44 -25.80 -3.43
N ASP A 351 -17.93 -26.06 -4.64
CA ASP A 351 -17.24 -25.83 -5.91
C ASP A 351 -17.35 -24.38 -6.43
N LYS A 352 -18.21 -23.57 -5.81
CA LYS A 352 -18.49 -22.20 -6.24
C LYS A 352 -17.44 -21.23 -5.70
N LYS A 353 -16.75 -20.58 -6.63
CA LYS A 353 -15.72 -19.59 -6.32
C LYS A 353 -16.33 -18.27 -5.88
N ARG A 354 -15.80 -17.70 -4.80
CA ARG A 354 -16.18 -16.36 -4.31
C ARG A 354 -14.99 -15.39 -4.42
N ILE A 355 -15.22 -14.24 -5.04
CA ILE A 355 -14.22 -13.20 -5.30
C ILE A 355 -14.78 -11.85 -4.87
N VAL A 356 -13.96 -10.99 -4.28
CA VAL A 356 -14.38 -9.62 -3.96
C VAL A 356 -14.38 -8.79 -5.24
N ILE A 357 -15.51 -8.14 -5.51
CA ILE A 357 -15.72 -7.34 -6.72
C ILE A 357 -15.78 -5.87 -6.33
N LEU A 358 -14.94 -5.03 -6.93
CA LEU A 358 -15.06 -3.57 -6.79
C LEU A 358 -16.26 -3.06 -7.58
N SER A 359 -16.95 -2.08 -7.02
CA SER A 359 -17.93 -1.24 -7.74
C SER A 359 -17.39 0.17 -8.03
N GLY A 360 -16.30 0.55 -7.36
CA GLY A 360 -15.56 1.80 -7.55
C GLY A 360 -14.31 1.80 -6.67
N ILE A 361 -13.42 2.79 -6.81
CA ILE A 361 -12.32 2.96 -5.86
C ILE A 361 -12.90 3.35 -4.50
N GLY A 362 -12.51 2.63 -3.45
CA GLY A 362 -13.05 2.74 -2.10
C GLY A 362 -14.40 2.05 -1.89
N LYS A 363 -14.89 1.24 -2.85
CA LYS A 363 -16.21 0.59 -2.77
C LYS A 363 -16.21 -0.82 -3.37
N THR A 364 -16.82 -1.76 -2.65
CA THR A 364 -17.11 -3.12 -3.16
C THR A 364 -18.56 -3.23 -3.62
N LEU A 365 -18.84 -4.19 -4.50
CA LEU A 365 -20.20 -4.52 -4.97
C LEU A 365 -21.05 -5.06 -3.82
N GLU A 366 -20.50 -5.97 -3.04
CA GLU A 366 -21.12 -6.51 -1.83
C GLU A 366 -20.18 -6.31 -0.64
N GLN A 367 -20.73 -6.29 0.57
CA GLN A 367 -19.94 -6.34 1.81
C GLN A 367 -19.49 -7.77 2.15
N LYS A 368 -19.12 -8.54 1.12
CA LYS A 368 -18.58 -9.92 1.15
C LYS A 368 -18.03 -10.27 -0.23
N ALA A 369 -17.40 -11.44 -0.35
CA ALA A 369 -17.02 -11.99 -1.65
C ALA A 369 -18.28 -12.49 -2.42
N THR A 370 -18.34 -12.14 -3.70
CA THR A 370 -19.45 -12.45 -4.63
C THR A 370 -19.18 -13.74 -5.38
N PHE A 371 -20.21 -14.53 -5.67
CA PHE A 371 -20.09 -15.72 -6.50
C PHE A 371 -19.73 -15.35 -7.94
N VAL A 372 -18.69 -15.97 -8.48
CA VAL A 372 -18.24 -15.73 -9.87
C VAL A 372 -18.15 -17.05 -10.62
N ALA A 373 -18.70 -17.08 -11.83
CA ALA A 373 -18.62 -18.23 -12.71
C ALA A 373 -17.18 -18.48 -13.18
N ASP A 374 -16.80 -19.76 -13.25
CA ASP A 374 -15.48 -20.18 -13.73
C ASP A 374 -15.14 -19.65 -15.13
N SER A 375 -16.14 -19.51 -16.00
CA SER A 375 -15.99 -18.95 -17.34
C SER A 375 -15.54 -17.48 -17.32
N ALA A 376 -16.04 -16.67 -16.38
CA ALA A 376 -15.65 -15.27 -16.23
C ALA A 376 -14.21 -15.14 -15.73
N ILE A 377 -13.82 -15.97 -14.77
CA ILE A 377 -12.44 -16.02 -14.25
C ILE A 377 -11.48 -16.45 -15.36
N ARG A 378 -11.81 -17.55 -16.07
CA ARG A 378 -11.02 -18.04 -17.20
C ARG A 378 -10.86 -16.99 -18.29
N LYS A 379 -11.91 -16.23 -18.60
CA LYS A 379 -11.86 -15.15 -19.60
C LYS A 379 -10.80 -14.11 -19.26
N VAL A 380 -10.69 -13.71 -17.99
CA VAL A 380 -9.72 -12.70 -17.53
C VAL A 380 -8.30 -13.26 -17.45
N LEU A 381 -8.15 -14.52 -17.03
CA LEU A 381 -6.84 -15.17 -16.91
C LEU A 381 -6.26 -15.64 -18.25
N SER A 382 -7.10 -15.87 -19.25
CA SER A 382 -6.66 -16.43 -20.54
C SER A 382 -5.98 -15.37 -21.41
N PRO A 383 -4.81 -15.69 -22.01
CA PRO A 383 -4.11 -14.76 -22.89
C PRO A 383 -4.77 -14.63 -24.27
N ALA A 384 -5.72 -15.52 -24.60
CA ALA A 384 -6.38 -15.58 -25.89
C ALA A 384 -7.89 -15.83 -25.71
N VAL A 385 -8.67 -15.42 -26.71
CA VAL A 385 -10.13 -15.55 -26.73
C VAL A 385 -10.54 -16.39 -27.95
N SER A 386 -11.40 -17.38 -27.73
CA SER A 386 -12.07 -18.12 -28.82
C SER A 386 -13.36 -17.40 -29.19
N ILE A 387 -13.51 -17.02 -30.46
CA ILE A 387 -14.69 -16.34 -30.98
C ILE A 387 -15.69 -17.40 -31.46
N ILE A 388 -16.86 -17.48 -30.83
CA ILE A 388 -17.93 -18.41 -31.21
C ILE A 388 -18.81 -17.72 -32.27
N PRO A 389 -19.02 -18.31 -33.45
CA PRO A 389 -19.92 -17.76 -34.46
C PRO A 389 -21.37 -17.68 -33.95
N VAL A 390 -22.08 -16.62 -34.34
CA VAL A 390 -23.50 -16.46 -34.02
C VAL A 390 -24.33 -17.32 -34.98
N ASN A 391 -25.10 -18.27 -34.45
CA ASN A 391 -26.06 -19.02 -35.26
C ASN A 391 -27.34 -18.20 -35.46
N SER A 392 -28.02 -18.37 -36.59
CA SER A 392 -29.23 -17.64 -37.00
C SER A 392 -30.43 -17.79 -36.04
N SER A 393 -30.36 -18.69 -35.06
CA SER A 393 -31.34 -18.86 -33.97
C SER A 393 -31.04 -18.04 -32.70
N SER A 394 -29.96 -17.25 -32.69
CA SER A 394 -29.57 -16.44 -31.53
C SER A 394 -30.49 -15.22 -31.40
N ASN A 395 -31.04 -14.98 -30.21
CA ASN A 395 -31.87 -13.82 -29.91
C ASN A 395 -30.98 -12.57 -29.77
N VAL A 396 -30.44 -12.07 -30.89
CA VAL A 396 -29.55 -10.90 -30.92
C VAL A 396 -30.40 -9.63 -30.77
N PRO A 397 -30.05 -8.69 -29.87
CA PRO A 397 -30.72 -7.42 -29.78
C PRO A 397 -30.68 -6.68 -31.13
N LYS A 398 -31.84 -6.23 -31.63
CA LYS A 398 -31.93 -5.51 -32.92
C LYS A 398 -31.19 -4.16 -32.90
N HIS A 399 -31.05 -3.55 -31.73
CA HIS A 399 -30.32 -2.31 -31.52
C HIS A 399 -29.45 -2.42 -30.27
N ILE A 400 -28.18 -2.05 -30.42
CA ILE A 400 -27.21 -1.98 -29.33
C ILE A 400 -26.58 -0.59 -29.36
N THR A 401 -26.63 0.12 -28.24
CA THR A 401 -25.88 1.36 -28.05
C THR A 401 -24.58 1.04 -27.33
N MET A 402 -23.44 1.38 -27.94
CA MET A 402 -22.12 1.16 -27.35
C MET A 402 -21.40 2.50 -27.17
N THR A 403 -20.88 2.74 -25.97
CA THR A 403 -20.03 3.89 -25.68
C THR A 403 -18.57 3.47 -25.79
N THR A 404 -17.81 4.13 -26.65
CA THR A 404 -16.36 3.93 -26.75
C THR A 404 -15.60 4.87 -25.82
N PRO A 405 -14.34 4.57 -25.45
CA PRO A 405 -13.48 5.54 -24.77
C PRO A 405 -13.43 6.87 -25.52
N GLY A 406 -13.30 7.97 -24.77
CA GLY A 406 -13.21 9.31 -25.35
C GLY A 406 -12.03 9.46 -26.31
N SER A 407 -12.18 10.34 -27.30
CA SER A 407 -11.06 10.68 -28.19
C SER A 407 -10.01 11.48 -27.43
N LYS A 408 -8.78 10.95 -27.34
CA LYS A 408 -7.64 11.66 -26.74
C LYS A 408 -7.49 13.09 -27.29
N SER A 409 -7.65 13.23 -28.60
CA SER A 409 -7.52 14.51 -29.31
C SER A 409 -8.54 15.56 -28.83
N ILE A 410 -9.80 15.14 -28.66
CA ILE A 410 -10.88 16.01 -28.16
C ILE A 410 -10.69 16.27 -26.68
N SER A 411 -10.43 15.23 -25.88
CA SER A 411 -10.25 15.34 -24.43
C SER A 411 -9.15 16.34 -24.05
N ASN A 412 -7.99 16.26 -24.69
CA ASN A 412 -6.89 17.20 -24.43
C ASN A 412 -7.28 18.66 -24.76
N ARG A 413 -8.00 18.89 -25.86
CA ARG A 413 -8.42 20.25 -26.26
C ARG A 413 -9.47 20.83 -25.33
N VAL A 414 -10.51 20.05 -25.03
CA VAL A 414 -11.60 20.49 -24.17
C VAL A 414 -11.09 20.78 -22.76
N LEU A 415 -10.13 19.99 -22.24
CA LEU A 415 -9.49 20.26 -20.96
C LEU A 415 -8.84 21.66 -20.92
N VAL A 416 -7.99 21.99 -21.91
CA VAL A 416 -7.34 23.31 -21.97
C VAL A 416 -8.36 24.43 -22.13
N LEU A 417 -9.30 24.29 -23.07
CA LEU A 417 -10.29 25.34 -23.35
C LEU A 417 -11.20 25.59 -22.14
N SER A 418 -11.65 24.54 -21.46
CA SER A 418 -12.47 24.68 -20.25
C SER A 418 -11.71 25.33 -19.10
N ALA A 419 -10.41 25.07 -18.96
CA ALA A 419 -9.59 25.71 -17.94
C ALA A 419 -9.37 27.21 -18.23
N LEU A 420 -9.12 27.57 -19.49
CA LEU A 420 -8.93 28.97 -19.90
C LEU A 420 -10.26 29.77 -19.96
N GLY A 421 -11.39 29.09 -20.02
CA GLY A 421 -12.72 29.71 -20.05
C GLY A 421 -13.13 30.34 -18.72
N ILE A 422 -14.26 31.05 -18.74
CA ILE A 422 -14.93 31.59 -17.55
C ILE A 422 -16.12 30.70 -17.21
N GLY A 423 -16.30 30.38 -15.94
CA GLY A 423 -17.42 29.58 -15.44
C GLY A 423 -17.06 28.11 -15.22
N THR A 424 -18.09 27.26 -15.11
CA THR A 424 -17.93 25.84 -14.75
C THR A 424 -18.41 24.93 -15.88
N CYS A 425 -17.56 23.99 -16.31
CA CYS A 425 -17.87 22.97 -17.29
C CYS A 425 -17.86 21.58 -16.65
N ARG A 426 -18.82 20.73 -17.00
CA ARG A 426 -18.83 19.30 -16.64
C ARG A 426 -18.46 18.46 -17.86
N LEU A 427 -17.27 17.88 -17.85
CA LEU A 427 -16.73 17.10 -18.95
C LEU A 427 -16.99 15.61 -18.72
N LYS A 428 -17.88 15.03 -19.52
CA LYS A 428 -18.18 13.59 -19.50
C LYS A 428 -17.45 12.85 -20.62
N GLY A 429 -17.09 11.59 -20.38
CA GLY A 429 -16.40 10.76 -21.37
C GLY A 429 -14.98 11.24 -21.69
N LEU A 430 -14.35 11.98 -20.76
CA LEU A 430 -12.97 12.43 -20.90
C LEU A 430 -12.02 11.22 -20.83
N LEU A 431 -11.17 11.06 -21.83
CA LEU A 431 -10.17 10.00 -21.81
C LEU A 431 -9.09 10.31 -20.77
N HIS A 432 -9.03 9.48 -19.72
CA HIS A 432 -7.99 9.55 -18.70
C HIS A 432 -6.68 8.95 -19.20
N SER A 433 -5.91 9.76 -19.89
CA SER A 433 -4.57 9.44 -20.40
C SER A 433 -3.47 10.18 -19.65
N ASP A 434 -2.23 9.74 -19.80
CA ASP A 434 -1.05 10.45 -19.26
C ASP A 434 -1.06 11.93 -19.65
N ASP A 435 -1.39 12.23 -20.92
CA ASP A 435 -1.47 13.59 -21.45
C ASP A 435 -2.48 14.46 -20.67
N THR A 436 -3.71 13.98 -20.48
CA THR A 436 -4.75 14.71 -19.75
C THR A 436 -4.39 14.87 -18.26
N GLN A 437 -3.73 13.88 -17.66
CA GLN A 437 -3.41 13.91 -16.24
C GLN A 437 -2.30 14.94 -15.93
N VAL A 438 -1.18 14.89 -16.65
CA VAL A 438 -0.10 15.87 -16.43
C VAL A 438 -0.54 17.28 -16.79
N MET A 439 -1.43 17.42 -17.76
CA MET A 439 -2.00 18.71 -18.16
C MET A 439 -2.95 19.29 -17.12
N LEU A 440 -3.80 18.46 -16.50
CA LEU A 440 -4.64 18.86 -15.38
C LEU A 440 -3.79 19.39 -14.21
N VAL A 441 -2.76 18.65 -13.81
CA VAL A 441 -1.83 19.06 -12.75
C VAL A 441 -1.10 20.36 -13.11
N ALA A 442 -0.63 20.48 -14.35
CA ALA A 442 0.03 21.70 -14.82
C ALA A 442 -0.90 22.92 -14.77
N LEU A 443 -2.13 22.80 -15.27
CA LEU A 443 -3.13 23.87 -15.26
C LEU A 443 -3.51 24.28 -13.83
N GLN A 444 -3.56 23.32 -12.91
CA GLN A 444 -3.78 23.59 -11.49
C GLN A 444 -2.60 24.35 -10.85
N ASN A 445 -1.37 23.93 -11.13
CA ASN A 445 -0.15 24.60 -10.62
C ASN A 445 0.02 26.01 -11.17
N LEU A 446 -0.47 26.27 -12.39
CA LEU A 446 -0.54 27.60 -12.99
C LEU A 446 -1.67 28.46 -12.40
N GLY A 447 -2.51 27.91 -11.52
CA GLY A 447 -3.70 28.58 -11.00
C GLY A 447 -4.79 28.81 -12.06
N GLY A 448 -4.70 28.12 -13.19
CA GLY A 448 -5.56 28.35 -14.37
C GLY A 448 -6.96 27.83 -14.25
N ALA A 449 -7.21 26.86 -13.38
CA ALA A 449 -8.54 26.35 -13.09
C ALA A 449 -8.57 25.58 -11.76
N LYS A 450 -9.77 25.38 -11.23
CA LYS A 450 -10.05 24.39 -10.18
C LYS A 450 -10.67 23.15 -10.82
N PHE A 451 -10.22 21.98 -10.38
CA PHE A 451 -10.66 20.68 -10.89
C PHE A 451 -11.26 19.85 -9.77
N GLU A 452 -12.44 19.30 -10.01
CA GLU A 452 -13.14 18.40 -9.09
C GLU A 452 -13.68 17.21 -9.89
N TRP A 453 -13.83 16.06 -9.24
CA TRP A 453 -14.35 14.84 -9.88
C TRP A 453 -15.72 14.50 -9.31
N GLU A 454 -16.68 14.25 -10.19
CA GLU A 454 -18.01 13.72 -9.88
C GLU A 454 -18.12 12.28 -10.44
N ASP A 455 -19.20 11.55 -10.09
CA ASP A 455 -19.55 10.26 -10.68
C ASP A 455 -18.44 9.19 -10.63
N SER A 456 -17.74 9.08 -9.50
CA SER A 456 -16.61 8.13 -9.31
C SER A 456 -15.49 8.30 -10.37
N GLY A 457 -15.23 9.54 -10.79
CA GLY A 457 -14.19 9.91 -11.74
C GLY A 457 -14.63 9.92 -13.20
N GLU A 458 -15.91 9.70 -13.52
CA GLU A 458 -16.39 9.75 -14.91
C GLU A 458 -16.64 11.17 -15.42
N THR A 459 -16.91 12.10 -14.51
CA THR A 459 -17.17 13.51 -14.83
C THR A 459 -16.09 14.39 -14.22
N LEU A 460 -15.34 15.11 -15.05
CA LEU A 460 -14.44 16.17 -14.60
C LEU A 460 -15.18 17.50 -14.55
N VAL A 461 -15.30 18.09 -13.38
CA VAL A 461 -15.80 19.44 -13.17
C VAL A 461 -14.62 20.41 -13.25
N VAL A 462 -14.66 21.32 -14.21
CA VAL A 462 -13.64 22.34 -14.43
C VAL A 462 -14.24 23.70 -14.14
N THR A 463 -13.76 24.38 -13.12
CA THR A 463 -14.06 25.81 -12.91
C THR A 463 -12.90 26.63 -13.46
N GLY A 464 -13.10 27.20 -14.64
CA GLY A 464 -12.08 27.89 -15.40
C GLY A 464 -11.67 29.23 -14.78
N GLY A 465 -10.40 29.57 -14.89
CA GLY A 465 -9.79 30.78 -14.32
C GLY A 465 -9.84 32.00 -15.24
N GLY A 466 -10.52 31.91 -16.40
CA GLY A 466 -10.63 33.02 -17.35
C GLY A 466 -9.29 33.44 -17.96
N GLY A 467 -8.33 32.52 -18.06
CA GLY A 467 -6.98 32.81 -18.56
C GLY A 467 -6.05 33.49 -17.55
N ASN A 468 -6.48 33.69 -16.30
CA ASN A 468 -5.64 34.28 -15.26
C ASN A 468 -4.64 33.26 -14.70
N LEU A 469 -3.50 33.11 -15.38
CA LEU A 469 -2.43 32.18 -15.01
C LEU A 469 -1.30 32.88 -14.25
N LYS A 470 -0.66 32.13 -13.34
CA LYS A 470 0.44 32.58 -12.49
C LYS A 470 1.70 31.77 -12.73
N VAL A 471 2.86 32.36 -12.42
CA VAL A 471 4.13 31.63 -12.38
C VAL A 471 4.05 30.55 -11.28
N PRO A 472 4.27 29.26 -11.59
CA PRO A 472 4.15 28.19 -10.62
C PRO A 472 5.36 28.17 -9.67
N ASP A 473 5.18 27.59 -8.48
CA ASP A 473 6.25 27.47 -7.46
C ASP A 473 7.34 26.46 -7.83
N LYS A 474 7.02 25.53 -8.74
CA LYS A 474 7.90 24.46 -9.19
C LYS A 474 7.81 24.33 -10.70
N GLU A 475 8.82 23.69 -11.28
CA GLU A 475 8.80 23.30 -12.68
C GLU A 475 7.60 22.41 -13.01
N ILE A 476 7.04 22.58 -14.19
CA ILE A 476 5.94 21.76 -14.71
C ILE A 476 6.55 20.51 -15.35
N TYR A 477 6.44 19.37 -14.65
CA TYR A 477 6.90 18.07 -15.14
C TYR A 477 5.81 17.34 -15.94
N LEU A 478 6.08 17.01 -17.20
CA LEU A 478 5.10 16.40 -18.12
C LEU A 478 5.40 14.94 -18.50
N GLY A 479 6.38 14.29 -17.86
CA GLY A 479 6.78 12.93 -18.21
C GLY A 479 7.20 12.85 -19.69
N ASN A 480 6.54 12.00 -20.49
CA ASN A 480 6.70 11.92 -21.95
C ASN A 480 5.40 12.27 -22.70
N ALA A 481 4.56 13.13 -22.12
CA ALA A 481 3.29 13.56 -22.70
C ALA A 481 3.52 14.60 -23.79
N GLY A 482 3.58 14.12 -25.04
CA GLY A 482 3.95 14.95 -26.16
C GLY A 482 2.91 16.04 -26.44
N THR A 483 1.63 15.68 -26.42
CA THR A 483 0.54 16.64 -26.67
C THR A 483 0.45 17.66 -25.55
N ALA A 484 0.62 17.23 -24.29
CA ALA A 484 0.65 18.12 -23.14
C ALA A 484 1.73 19.19 -23.28
N ALA A 485 2.96 18.80 -23.68
CA ALA A 485 4.04 19.75 -23.87
C ALA A 485 3.71 20.83 -24.91
N ARG A 486 3.17 20.46 -26.07
CA ARG A 486 2.85 21.46 -27.12
C ARG A 486 1.76 22.43 -26.67
N PHE A 487 0.69 21.93 -26.04
CA PHE A 487 -0.37 22.82 -25.54
C PHE A 487 0.13 23.69 -24.40
N LEU A 488 0.82 23.14 -23.41
CA LEU A 488 1.28 23.92 -22.26
C LEU A 488 2.36 24.93 -22.62
N THR A 489 3.24 24.66 -23.60
CA THR A 489 4.17 25.68 -24.11
C THR A 489 3.43 26.92 -24.61
N THR A 490 2.30 26.75 -25.31
CA THR A 490 1.46 27.90 -25.73
C THR A 490 0.69 28.51 -24.57
N VAL A 491 0.13 27.71 -23.66
CA VAL A 491 -0.65 28.22 -22.51
C VAL A 491 0.22 29.05 -21.57
N CYS A 492 1.46 28.63 -21.35
CA CYS A 492 2.38 29.35 -20.46
C CYS A 492 2.78 30.74 -20.98
N THR A 493 2.57 31.06 -22.27
CA THR A 493 2.80 32.43 -22.77
C THR A 493 1.71 33.40 -22.32
N LEU A 494 0.60 32.91 -21.73
CA LEU A 494 -0.48 33.73 -21.18
C LEU A 494 -0.28 34.08 -19.69
N VAL A 495 0.78 33.57 -19.04
CA VAL A 495 1.06 33.85 -17.62
C VAL A 495 1.36 35.34 -17.41
N SER A 496 0.65 35.97 -16.47
CA SER A 496 0.80 37.41 -16.22
C SER A 496 2.16 37.75 -15.61
N ALA A 497 2.81 38.80 -16.14
CA ALA A 497 4.07 39.31 -15.63
C ALA A 497 3.97 39.87 -14.20
N GLU A 498 2.77 40.25 -13.75
CA GLU A 498 2.49 40.76 -12.40
C GLU A 498 2.59 39.69 -11.32
N THR A 499 2.65 38.41 -11.71
CA THR A 499 2.75 37.28 -10.80
C THR A 499 4.19 36.88 -10.49
N LYS A 500 5.16 37.65 -10.98
CA LYS A 500 6.59 37.44 -10.74
C LYS A 500 7.00 37.87 -9.34
N THR A 501 7.86 37.09 -8.70
CA THR A 501 8.55 37.46 -7.45
C THR A 501 10.06 37.37 -7.65
N GLU A 502 10.88 37.96 -6.77
CA GLU A 502 12.36 37.88 -6.88
C GLU A 502 12.87 36.44 -7.08
N THR A 503 12.17 35.46 -6.50
CA THR A 503 12.42 34.03 -6.59
C THR A 503 11.66 33.27 -7.70
N ARG A 504 10.67 33.89 -8.36
CA ARG A 504 9.77 33.26 -9.35
C ARG A 504 9.61 34.15 -10.58
N ASN A 505 10.52 34.02 -11.55
CA ASN A 505 10.53 34.91 -12.72
C ASN A 505 9.99 34.26 -14.00
N ASN A 506 10.10 32.93 -14.12
CA ASN A 506 9.82 32.20 -15.34
C ASN A 506 9.07 30.88 -15.04
N THR A 507 8.25 30.44 -15.98
CA THR A 507 7.66 29.08 -15.96
C THR A 507 8.57 28.14 -16.73
N ILE A 508 8.98 27.03 -16.09
CA ILE A 508 9.81 25.99 -16.72
C ILE A 508 8.95 24.77 -17.00
N ILE A 509 8.99 24.26 -18.23
CA ILE A 509 8.37 23.00 -18.64
C ILE A 509 9.47 21.96 -18.86
N THR A 510 9.34 20.80 -18.23
CA THR A 510 10.32 19.72 -18.30
C THR A 510 9.63 18.35 -18.38
N GLY A 511 10.41 17.29 -18.50
CA GLY A 511 9.91 15.92 -18.58
C GLY A 511 11.00 14.88 -18.37
N ASN A 512 10.70 13.63 -18.72
CA ASN A 512 11.68 12.55 -18.62
C ASN A 512 12.77 12.65 -19.72
N ALA A 513 13.80 11.81 -19.63
CA ALA A 513 14.91 11.79 -20.59
C ALA A 513 14.45 11.68 -22.05
N ARG A 514 13.35 10.96 -22.30
CA ARG A 514 12.76 10.79 -23.64
C ARG A 514 12.08 12.06 -24.14
N MET A 515 11.43 12.81 -23.25
CA MET A 515 10.79 14.09 -23.59
C MET A 515 11.82 15.16 -23.95
N LYS A 516 12.98 15.16 -23.28
CA LYS A 516 14.11 16.07 -23.57
C LYS A 516 14.75 15.88 -24.95
N GLN A 517 14.37 14.81 -25.67
CA GLN A 517 14.81 14.50 -27.03
C GLN A 517 13.69 14.71 -28.07
N ARG A 518 12.51 15.21 -27.66
CA ARG A 518 11.36 15.36 -28.56
C ARG A 518 11.32 16.75 -29.20
N PRO A 519 11.11 16.83 -30.52
CA PRO A 519 11.16 18.10 -31.23
C PRO A 519 9.98 19.02 -30.89
N ILE A 520 10.28 20.28 -30.60
CA ILE A 520 9.29 21.36 -30.44
C ILE A 520 9.65 22.65 -31.21
N GLY A 521 10.81 22.67 -31.87
CA GLY A 521 11.40 23.79 -32.64
C GLY A 521 10.39 24.70 -33.34
N HIS A 522 9.64 24.16 -34.30
CA HIS A 522 8.70 24.95 -35.11
C HIS A 522 7.66 25.72 -34.30
N LEU A 523 7.18 25.16 -33.18
CA LEU A 523 6.22 25.84 -32.31
C LEU A 523 6.88 26.98 -31.54
N VAL A 524 8.09 26.75 -31.03
CA VAL A 524 8.87 27.78 -30.32
C VAL A 524 9.23 28.93 -31.26
N ASP A 525 9.63 28.64 -32.49
CA ASP A 525 9.93 29.66 -33.50
C ASP A 525 8.71 30.51 -33.82
N ALA A 526 7.53 29.90 -33.97
CA ALA A 526 6.28 30.62 -34.18
C ALA A 526 5.94 31.54 -33.00
N LEU A 527 6.09 31.06 -31.76
CA LEU A 527 5.82 31.84 -30.55
C LEU A 527 6.82 33.00 -30.38
N ARG A 528 8.11 32.76 -30.66
CA ARG A 528 9.16 33.81 -30.65
C ARG A 528 8.89 34.89 -31.68
N LYS A 529 8.52 34.51 -32.91
CA LYS A 529 8.10 35.45 -33.97
C LYS A 529 6.88 36.26 -33.56
N ASN A 530 5.98 35.69 -32.75
CA ASN A 530 4.83 36.37 -32.17
C ASN A 530 5.14 37.13 -30.86
N GLY A 531 6.42 37.38 -30.55
CA GLY A 531 6.84 38.22 -29.42
C GLY A 531 7.02 37.51 -28.06
N SER A 532 6.82 36.19 -27.98
CA SER A 532 7.04 35.44 -26.73
C SER A 532 8.53 35.19 -26.48
N LYS A 533 9.02 35.45 -25.26
CA LYS A 533 10.40 35.16 -24.85
C LYS A 533 10.51 33.74 -24.31
N ILE A 534 11.12 32.83 -25.07
CA ILE A 534 11.27 31.41 -24.73
C ILE A 534 12.73 31.00 -24.96
N ASN A 535 13.36 30.33 -23.99
CA ASN A 535 14.73 29.81 -24.08
C ASN A 535 14.74 28.30 -23.86
N TYR A 536 15.57 27.58 -24.63
CA TYR A 536 15.89 26.18 -24.32
C TYR A 536 16.88 26.16 -23.14
N LEU A 537 16.67 25.23 -22.20
CA LEU A 537 17.54 25.07 -21.02
C LEU A 537 18.56 23.94 -21.18
N GLU A 538 18.36 23.06 -22.16
CA GLU A 538 19.26 21.96 -22.50
C GLU A 538 19.60 22.04 -24.00
N ASN A 539 19.28 21.02 -24.79
CA ASN A 539 19.48 21.04 -26.24
C ASN A 539 18.40 21.91 -26.92
N GLU A 540 18.80 22.60 -28.00
CA GLU A 540 17.85 23.34 -28.84
C GLU A 540 17.09 22.41 -29.79
N GLY A 541 15.75 22.52 -29.79
CA GLY A 541 14.87 22.04 -30.85
C GLY A 541 14.26 20.67 -30.67
#